data_AF-A0A834E346-F1
#
_entry.id   AF-A0A834E346-F1
#
_cell.length_a   1.000
_cell.length_b   1.000
_cell.length_c   1.000
_cell.angle_alpha   90.00
_cell.angle_beta   90.00
_cell.angle_gamma   90.00
#
_symmetry.space_group_name_H-M   'P 1'
#
loop_
_entity.id
_entity.type
_entity.pdbx_description
1 polymer ?
#
loop_
_entity_poly.entity_id
_entity_poly.type
_entity_poly.pdbx_seq_one_letter_code
_entity_poly.pdbx_strand_id
1 'polypeptide(L)'
;MSCFPRAPSTSDSVRLKCREMLAAALRTGDDYIAIGADEEELGSQIEEAIYQEIRNTDMKYKNRVRSRISNLKDAKNPNLRKNVLCGNIPPDLFARMTAEEMASDELKEMRKNLTKEAIREHQMAKTGGTQTDLFTCGKCKKKNCTYTQVQTRSADEPMTTFVVCNECGNRWKFC
;
A
#
# COMPACT_ATOMS: atom_id res chain seq x y z
N MET A 1 -11.35 22.60 17.39
CA MET A 1 -11.03 21.75 18.54
C MET A 1 -11.91 20.51 18.47
N SER A 2 -11.39 19.40 17.96
CA SER A 2 -12.06 18.11 18.02
C SER A 2 -11.97 17.58 19.45
N CYS A 3 -12.99 17.87 20.26
CA CYS A 3 -13.13 17.25 21.57
C CYS A 3 -13.61 15.81 21.34
N PHE A 4 -12.68 14.86 21.31
CA PHE A 4 -13.02 13.45 21.31
C PHE A 4 -13.66 13.08 22.65
N PRO A 5 -14.68 12.21 22.67
CA PRO A 5 -15.32 11.80 23.91
C PRO A 5 -14.30 11.13 24.82
N ARG A 6 -14.40 11.43 26.13
CA ARG A 6 -13.53 10.85 27.14
C ARG A 6 -13.65 9.33 27.14
N ALA A 7 -12.53 8.62 27.20
CA ALA A 7 -12.55 7.17 27.26
C ALA A 7 -13.19 6.70 28.60
N PRO A 8 -14.07 5.69 28.58
CA PRO A 8 -14.64 5.14 29.80
C PRO A 8 -13.54 4.52 30.67
N SER A 9 -13.71 4.59 31.99
CA SER A 9 -12.84 3.91 32.93
C SER A 9 -12.98 2.39 32.78
N THR A 10 -11.85 1.67 32.90
CA THR A 10 -11.80 0.21 32.80
C THR A 10 -11.20 -0.37 34.07
N SER A 11 -11.74 -1.49 34.55
CA SER A 11 -11.22 -2.24 35.70
C SER A 11 -10.34 -3.43 35.30
N ASP A 12 -10.21 -3.70 34.00
CA ASP A 12 -9.41 -4.81 33.48
C ASP A 12 -7.91 -4.51 33.56
N SER A 13 -7.15 -5.38 34.23
CA SER A 13 -5.72 -5.18 34.48
C SER A 13 -4.87 -5.18 33.20
N VAL A 14 -5.25 -5.95 32.18
CA VAL A 14 -4.56 -5.97 30.88
C VAL A 14 -4.83 -4.67 30.13
N ARG A 15 -6.09 -4.21 30.11
CA ARG A 15 -6.47 -2.94 29.46
C ARG A 15 -5.79 -1.75 30.12
N LEU A 16 -5.78 -1.69 31.45
CA LEU A 16 -5.06 -0.66 32.21
C LEU A 16 -3.57 -0.64 31.85
N LYS A 17 -2.91 -1.81 31.79
CA LYS A 17 -1.50 -1.87 31.40
C LYS A 17 -1.28 -1.41 29.96
N CYS A 18 -2.18 -1.75 29.04
CA CYS A 18 -2.13 -1.28 27.66
C CYS A 18 -2.24 0.25 27.56
N ARG A 19 -3.15 0.88 28.32
CA ARG A 19 -3.29 2.34 28.37
C ARG A 19 -2.02 3.02 28.87
N GLU A 20 -1.44 2.50 29.96
CA GLU A 20 -0.17 2.99 30.51
C GLU A 20 0.97 2.90 29.46
N MET A 21 1.08 1.76 28.77
CA MET A 21 2.11 1.56 27.75
C MET A 21 1.92 2.47 26.52
N LEU A 22 0.67 2.77 26.14
CA LEU A 22 0.37 3.71 25.06
C LEU A 22 0.71 5.15 25.46
N ALA A 23 0.34 5.56 26.67
CA ALA A 23 0.71 6.87 27.21
C ALA A 23 2.24 7.04 27.25
N ALA A 24 2.97 6.01 27.73
CA ALA A 24 4.43 6.02 27.73
C ALA A 24 5.02 6.13 26.31
N ALA A 25 4.39 5.52 25.31
CA ALA A 25 4.82 5.66 23.91
C ALA A 25 4.61 7.09 23.38
N LEU A 26 3.50 7.74 23.75
CA LEU A 26 3.19 9.12 23.39
C LEU A 26 4.13 10.15 24.05
N ARG A 27 4.66 9.85 25.24
CA ARG A 27 5.69 10.66 25.92
C ARG A 27 7.06 10.63 25.25
N THR A 28 7.28 9.70 24.31
CA THR A 28 8.58 9.54 23.69
C THR A 28 8.98 10.85 22.98
N GLY A 29 10.16 11.39 23.29
CA GLY A 29 10.67 12.61 22.65
C GLY A 29 10.06 13.92 23.14
N ASP A 30 9.27 13.91 24.23
CA ASP A 30 8.74 15.09 24.92
C ASP A 30 7.87 16.03 24.07
N ASP A 31 7.45 15.59 22.88
CA ASP A 31 6.62 16.35 21.94
C ASP A 31 5.25 16.74 22.57
N TYR A 32 4.72 15.90 23.48
CA TYR A 32 3.47 16.14 24.18
C TYR A 32 3.49 17.42 25.05
N ILE A 33 4.66 17.77 25.60
CA ILE A 33 4.85 18.98 26.41
C ILE A 33 4.68 20.23 25.54
N ALA A 34 5.29 20.24 24.36
CA ALA A 34 5.22 21.36 23.43
C ALA A 34 3.82 21.54 22.83
N ILE A 35 3.10 20.44 22.62
CA ILE A 35 1.76 20.42 22.03
C ILE A 35 0.68 20.68 23.09
N GLY A 36 0.96 20.40 24.37
CA GLY A 36 -0.02 20.49 25.47
C GLY A 36 -1.12 19.43 25.38
N ALA A 37 -0.80 18.25 24.81
CA ALA A 37 -1.75 17.15 24.69
C ALA A 37 -1.78 16.31 25.96
N ASP A 38 -2.98 15.89 26.39
CA ASP A 38 -3.14 14.91 27.47
C ASP A 38 -2.86 13.50 26.94
N GLU A 39 -1.65 13.01 27.18
CA GLU A 39 -1.19 11.73 26.68
C GLU A 39 -1.88 10.52 27.35
N GLU A 40 -2.38 10.68 28.57
CA GLU A 40 -3.05 9.61 29.31
C GLU A 40 -4.47 9.40 28.77
N GLU A 41 -5.17 10.50 28.53
CA GLU A 41 -6.48 10.48 27.90
C GLU A 41 -6.38 9.98 26.45
N LEU A 42 -5.38 10.45 25.70
CA LEU A 42 -5.16 10.01 24.33
C LEU A 42 -4.81 8.52 24.24
N GLY A 43 -3.95 8.02 25.14
CA GLY A 43 -3.65 6.59 25.26
C GLY A 43 -4.89 5.77 25.60
N SER A 44 -5.77 6.30 26.45
CA SER A 44 -7.04 5.66 26.81
C SER A 44 -8.02 5.60 25.64
N GLN A 45 -8.11 6.65 24.83
CA GLN A 45 -8.97 6.70 23.64
C GLN A 45 -8.51 5.74 22.55
N ILE A 46 -7.19 5.64 22.31
CA ILE A 46 -6.63 4.68 21.35
C ILE A 46 -6.91 3.24 21.79
N GLU A 47 -6.70 2.94 23.08
CA GLU A 47 -6.99 1.61 23.62
C GLU A 47 -8.48 1.25 23.50
N GLU A 48 -9.36 2.18 23.88
CA GLU A 48 -10.80 1.98 23.81
C GLU A 48 -11.26 1.68 22.37
N ALA A 49 -10.75 2.44 21.39
CA ALA A 49 -11.08 2.17 19.99
C ALA A 49 -10.62 0.78 19.51
N ILE A 50 -9.44 0.32 19.94
CA ILE A 50 -8.96 -1.05 19.66
C ILE A 50 -9.87 -2.09 20.33
N TYR A 51 -10.27 -1.85 21.57
CA TYR A 51 -11.15 -2.76 22.32
C TYR A 51 -12.55 -2.83 21.72
N GLN A 52 -13.11 -1.71 21.23
CA GLN A 52 -14.42 -1.71 20.58
C GLN A 52 -14.47 -2.56 19.30
N GLU A 53 -13.35 -2.63 18.56
CA GLU A 53 -13.23 -3.47 17.35
C GLU A 53 -13.10 -4.96 17.70
N ILE A 54 -12.25 -5.31 18.67
CA ILE A 54 -11.89 -6.72 18.95
C ILE A 54 -12.79 -7.36 20.02
N ARG A 55 -13.29 -6.54 20.97
CA ARG A 55 -14.15 -6.91 22.12
C ARG A 55 -13.60 -8.05 23.00
N ASN A 56 -12.29 -8.25 22.96
CA ASN A 56 -11.60 -9.30 23.71
C ASN A 56 -10.13 -8.90 23.94
N THR A 57 -9.52 -9.39 25.01
CA THR A 57 -8.13 -9.12 25.44
C THR A 57 -7.12 -10.20 24.99
N ASP A 58 -7.50 -11.02 24.01
CA ASP A 58 -6.66 -12.08 23.44
C ASP A 58 -5.41 -11.58 22.72
N MET A 59 -4.59 -12.51 22.20
CA MET A 59 -3.36 -12.21 21.48
C MET A 59 -3.55 -11.25 20.31
N LYS A 60 -4.70 -11.29 19.61
CA LYS A 60 -5.04 -10.35 18.53
C LYS A 60 -5.07 -8.90 19.03
N TYR A 61 -5.70 -8.67 20.18
CA TYR A 61 -5.75 -7.37 20.84
C TYR A 61 -4.36 -6.92 21.30
N LYS A 62 -3.62 -7.79 22.00
CA LYS A 62 -2.27 -7.48 22.48
C LYS A 62 -1.30 -7.17 21.33
N ASN A 63 -1.41 -7.90 20.21
CA ASN A 63 -0.62 -7.66 19.01
C ASN A 63 -0.94 -6.29 18.39
N ARG A 64 -2.21 -5.91 18.33
CA ARG A 64 -2.64 -4.60 17.80
C ARG A 64 -2.09 -3.46 18.65
N VAL A 65 -2.22 -3.53 19.97
CA VAL A 65 -1.68 -2.53 20.90
C VAL A 65 -0.15 -2.43 20.77
N ARG A 66 0.57 -3.57 20.76
CA ARG A 66 2.04 -3.59 20.58
C ARG A 66 2.47 -2.96 19.27
N SER A 67 1.74 -3.19 18.18
CA SER A 67 2.00 -2.55 16.89
C SER A 67 1.84 -1.04 16.96
N ARG A 68 0.81 -0.51 17.65
CA ARG A 68 0.66 0.95 17.84
C ARG A 68 1.80 1.54 18.64
N ILE A 69 2.19 0.88 19.73
CA ILE A 69 3.32 1.30 20.57
C ILE A 69 4.61 1.37 19.76
N SER A 70 4.93 0.35 18.96
CA SER A 70 6.17 0.34 18.17
C SER A 70 6.19 1.44 17.11
N ASN A 71 5.05 1.74 16.48
CA ASN A 71 4.95 2.81 15.48
C ASN A 71 5.06 4.21 16.12
N LEU A 72 4.46 4.42 17.31
CA LEU A 72 4.60 5.70 18.04
C LEU A 72 6.03 5.96 18.54
N LYS A 73 6.77 4.89 18.83
CA LYS A 73 8.16 4.93 19.28
C LYS A 73 9.18 4.92 18.14
N ASP A 74 8.74 4.86 16.88
CA ASP A 74 9.66 4.78 15.76
C ASP A 74 10.44 6.09 15.60
N ALA A 75 11.75 6.03 15.85
CA ALA A 75 12.65 7.17 15.72
C ALA A 75 12.77 7.66 14.27
N LYS A 76 12.47 6.80 13.28
CA LYS A 76 12.52 7.17 11.85
C LYS A 76 11.28 7.96 11.40
N ASN A 77 10.19 7.95 12.19
CA ASN A 77 8.96 8.66 11.87
C ASN A 77 8.37 9.39 13.09
N PRO A 78 9.06 10.42 13.64
CA PRO A 78 8.54 11.19 14.75
C PRO A 78 7.28 11.98 14.39
N ASN A 79 7.08 12.30 13.11
CA ASN A 79 5.93 13.06 12.62
C ASN A 79 4.61 12.32 12.85
N LEU A 80 4.58 10.98 12.79
CA LEU A 80 3.38 10.21 13.10
C LEU A 80 2.88 10.50 14.53
N ARG A 81 3.80 10.44 15.51
CA ARG A 81 3.46 10.72 16.91
C ARG A 81 3.00 12.16 17.09
N LYS A 82 3.68 13.13 16.48
CA LYS A 82 3.28 14.55 16.51
C LYS A 82 1.88 14.76 15.93
N ASN A 83 1.57 14.13 14.80
CA ASN A 83 0.25 14.23 14.17
C ASN A 83 -0.86 13.60 15.02
N VAL A 84 -0.57 12.54 15.77
CA VAL A 84 -1.50 11.95 16.74
C VAL A 84 -1.69 12.89 17.94
N LEU A 85 -0.61 13.44 18.50
CA LEU A 85 -0.65 14.39 19.63
C LEU A 85 -1.38 15.70 19.28
N CYS A 86 -1.16 16.24 18.08
CA CYS A 86 -1.86 17.44 17.58
C CYS A 86 -3.34 17.19 17.25
N GLY A 87 -3.79 15.93 17.23
CA GLY A 87 -5.15 15.55 16.84
C GLY A 87 -5.42 15.59 15.33
N ASN A 88 -4.39 15.75 14.49
CA ASN A 88 -4.51 15.62 13.03
C ASN A 88 -4.93 14.20 12.64
N ILE A 89 -4.48 13.20 13.41
CA ILE A 89 -4.92 11.81 13.27
C ILE A 89 -5.83 11.49 14.47
N PRO A 90 -7.13 11.22 14.25
CA PRO A 90 -8.03 10.88 15.33
C PRO A 90 -7.67 9.52 15.96
N PRO A 91 -7.90 9.32 17.27
CA PRO A 91 -7.58 8.08 17.98
C PRO A 91 -8.24 6.83 17.38
N ASP A 92 -9.51 6.93 16.96
CA ASP A 92 -10.25 5.84 16.33
C ASP A 92 -9.66 5.45 14.96
N LEU A 93 -9.26 6.44 14.17
CA LEU A 93 -8.57 6.17 12.90
C LEU A 93 -7.22 5.49 13.18
N PHE A 94 -6.43 6.04 14.10
CA PHE A 94 -5.13 5.47 14.45
C PHE A 94 -5.26 4.01 14.94
N ALA A 95 -6.30 3.69 15.72
CA ALA A 95 -6.58 2.32 16.17
C ALA A 95 -6.83 1.33 15.02
N ARG A 96 -7.37 1.80 13.88
CA ARG A 96 -7.72 0.97 12.72
C ARG A 96 -6.66 0.94 11.62
N MET A 97 -5.82 1.98 11.52
CA MET A 97 -4.80 2.11 10.46
C MET A 97 -3.90 0.86 10.33
N THR A 98 -3.55 0.50 9.11
CA THR A 98 -2.61 -0.59 8.86
C THR A 98 -1.17 -0.19 9.18
N ALA A 99 -0.28 -1.18 9.34
CA ALA A 99 1.15 -0.92 9.53
C ALA A 99 1.78 -0.19 8.32
N GLU A 100 1.18 -0.34 7.13
CA GLU A 100 1.62 0.35 5.92
C GLU A 100 1.18 1.82 5.91
N GLU A 101 -0.04 2.10 6.36
CA GLU A 101 -0.58 3.46 6.44
C GLU A 101 0.08 4.30 7.54
N MET A 102 0.62 3.68 8.59
CA MET A 102 1.38 4.35 9.65
C MET A 102 2.86 4.62 9.29
N ALA A 103 3.37 4.01 8.21
CA ALA A 103 4.76 4.21 7.79
C ALA A 103 5.05 5.66 7.37
N SER A 104 6.33 6.04 7.36
CA SER A 104 6.76 7.35 6.85
C SER A 104 6.38 7.52 5.39
N ASP A 105 6.16 8.77 4.96
CA ASP A 105 5.75 9.05 3.58
C ASP A 105 6.82 8.63 2.58
N GLU A 106 8.11 8.78 2.92
CA GLU A 106 9.23 8.25 2.14
C GLU A 106 9.16 6.73 1.97
N LEU A 107 8.87 5.98 3.05
CA LEU A 107 8.79 4.52 2.98
C LEU A 107 7.54 4.08 2.21
N LYS A 108 6.43 4.82 2.32
CA LYS A 108 5.22 4.59 1.52
C LYS A 108 5.50 4.79 0.03
N GLU A 109 6.19 5.87 -0.33
CA GLU A 109 6.54 6.17 -1.71
C GLU A 109 7.52 5.14 -2.28
N MET A 110 8.55 4.77 -1.51
CA MET A 110 9.47 3.70 -1.88
C MET A 110 8.74 2.38 -2.13
N ARG A 111 7.83 1.96 -1.23
CA ARG A 111 7.03 0.74 -1.43
C ARG A 111 6.17 0.82 -2.69
N LYS A 112 5.48 1.95 -2.92
CA LYS A 112 4.68 2.17 -4.14
C LYS A 112 5.52 2.07 -5.41
N ASN A 113 6.72 2.65 -5.42
CA ASN A 113 7.63 2.57 -6.56
C ASN A 113 8.11 1.13 -6.79
N LEU A 114 8.54 0.42 -5.74
CA LEU A 114 8.96 -0.98 -5.84
C LEU A 114 7.83 -1.88 -6.36
N THR A 115 6.61 -1.72 -5.84
CA THR A 115 5.44 -2.47 -6.34
C THR A 115 5.15 -2.15 -7.80
N LYS A 116 5.22 -0.87 -8.20
CA LYS A 116 5.01 -0.44 -9.58
C LYS A 116 6.07 -0.97 -10.53
N GLU A 117 7.33 -0.99 -10.10
CA GLU A 117 8.45 -1.54 -10.87
C GLU A 117 8.36 -3.05 -10.99
N ALA A 118 8.05 -3.76 -9.89
CA ALA A 118 7.80 -5.19 -9.94
C ALA A 118 6.67 -5.52 -10.93
N ILE A 119 5.55 -4.78 -10.90
CA ILE A 119 4.46 -4.97 -11.87
C ILE A 119 4.96 -4.73 -13.30
N ARG A 120 5.75 -3.68 -13.54
CA ARG A 120 6.29 -3.36 -14.86
C ARG A 120 7.24 -4.45 -15.37
N GLU A 121 8.10 -4.98 -14.51
CA GLU A 121 9.03 -6.06 -14.85
C GLU A 121 8.29 -7.36 -15.19
N HIS A 122 7.19 -7.64 -14.46
CA HIS A 122 6.37 -8.82 -14.70
C HIS A 122 5.40 -8.67 -15.89
N GLN A 123 5.28 -7.48 -16.49
CA GLN A 123 4.52 -7.33 -17.74
C GLN A 123 5.32 -7.93 -18.89
N MET A 124 4.74 -8.91 -19.58
CA MET A 124 5.33 -9.48 -20.79
C MET A 124 5.63 -8.38 -21.80
N ALA A 125 6.87 -8.35 -22.32
CA ALA A 125 7.24 -7.46 -23.39
C ALA A 125 6.27 -7.67 -24.57
N LYS A 126 5.67 -6.59 -25.08
CA LYS A 126 4.91 -6.65 -26.32
C LYS A 126 5.85 -7.16 -27.42
N THR A 127 5.37 -8.11 -28.21
CA THR A 127 6.13 -8.68 -29.32
C THR A 127 6.55 -7.55 -30.26
N GLY A 128 7.86 -7.44 -30.52
CA GLY A 128 8.40 -6.46 -31.44
C GLY A 128 7.91 -6.68 -32.87
N GLY A 129 7.89 -5.61 -33.67
CA GLY A 129 7.45 -5.60 -35.06
C GLY A 129 6.80 -4.27 -35.44
N THR A 130 6.49 -4.10 -36.71
CA THR A 130 5.84 -2.88 -37.22
C THR A 130 4.32 -3.05 -37.17
N GLN A 131 3.64 -2.17 -36.44
CA GLN A 131 2.17 -2.14 -36.43
C GLN A 131 1.66 -1.60 -37.76
N THR A 132 0.62 -2.22 -38.29
CA THR A 132 0.06 -1.89 -39.59
C THR A 132 -1.41 -2.25 -39.68
N ASP A 133 -2.13 -1.48 -40.49
CA ASP A 133 -3.51 -1.72 -40.91
C ASP A 133 -3.63 -2.31 -42.33
N LEU A 134 -2.49 -2.53 -43.00
CA LEU A 134 -2.39 -3.15 -44.33
C LEU A 134 -2.99 -4.56 -44.36
N PHE A 135 -2.93 -5.27 -43.23
CA PHE A 135 -3.39 -6.65 -43.14
C PHE A 135 -4.73 -6.78 -42.40
N THR A 136 -5.66 -7.52 -43.00
CA THR A 136 -6.95 -7.86 -42.36
C THR A 136 -6.89 -9.29 -41.82
N CYS A 137 -7.19 -9.47 -40.54
CA CYS A 137 -7.17 -10.79 -39.91
C CYS A 137 -8.27 -11.71 -40.46
N GLY A 138 -7.92 -12.91 -40.93
CA GLY A 138 -8.91 -13.89 -41.42
C GLY A 138 -9.91 -14.39 -40.36
N LYS A 139 -9.54 -14.40 -39.06
CA LYS A 139 -10.43 -14.87 -37.97
C LYS A 139 -11.38 -13.78 -37.47
N CYS A 140 -10.86 -12.62 -37.09
CA CYS A 140 -11.67 -11.56 -36.44
C CYS A 140 -12.02 -10.39 -37.38
N LYS A 141 -11.48 -10.38 -38.61
CA LYS A 141 -11.67 -9.33 -39.62
C LYS A 141 -11.25 -7.91 -39.22
N LYS A 142 -10.58 -7.75 -38.07
CA LYS A 142 -9.96 -6.49 -37.66
C LYS A 142 -8.62 -6.28 -38.38
N LYS A 143 -8.21 -5.02 -38.51
CA LYS A 143 -6.98 -4.60 -39.19
C LYS A 143 -5.79 -4.32 -38.27
N ASN A 144 -5.94 -4.49 -36.95
CA ASN A 144 -4.86 -4.25 -36.00
C ASN A 144 -3.87 -5.43 -36.01
N CYS A 145 -2.85 -5.34 -36.87
CA CYS A 145 -1.84 -6.37 -37.05
C CYS A 145 -0.42 -5.83 -36.82
N THR A 146 0.51 -6.72 -36.46
CA THR A 146 1.94 -6.43 -36.40
C THR A 146 2.66 -7.37 -37.36
N TYR A 147 3.58 -6.86 -38.18
CA TYR A 147 4.38 -7.67 -39.09
C TYR A 147 5.88 -7.58 -38.82
N THR A 148 6.59 -8.65 -39.19
CA THR A 148 8.04 -8.74 -39.15
C THR A 148 8.52 -9.47 -40.41
N GLN A 149 9.47 -8.88 -41.13
CA GLN A 149 10.05 -9.46 -42.34
C GLN A 149 11.36 -10.13 -42.00
N VAL A 150 11.50 -11.41 -42.39
CA VAL A 150 12.71 -12.20 -42.17
C VAL A 150 13.03 -12.95 -43.46
N GLN A 151 14.28 -12.86 -43.91
CA GLN A 151 14.77 -13.68 -45.02
C GLN A 151 14.99 -15.11 -44.51
N THR A 152 14.03 -16.00 -44.78
CA THR A 152 14.09 -17.40 -44.34
C THR A 152 14.53 -18.36 -45.45
N ARG A 153 14.82 -17.84 -46.64
CA ARG A 153 15.18 -18.59 -47.86
C ARG A 153 16.44 -18.00 -48.50
N SER A 154 16.89 -18.58 -49.61
CA SER A 154 18.05 -18.13 -50.38
C SER A 154 18.01 -16.63 -50.68
N ALA A 155 19.18 -16.02 -50.91
CA ALA A 155 19.28 -14.59 -51.20
C ALA A 155 18.50 -14.17 -52.47
N ASP A 156 18.30 -15.12 -53.40
CA ASP A 156 17.57 -14.93 -54.64
C ASP A 156 16.03 -14.94 -54.46
N GLU A 157 15.53 -15.27 -53.26
CA GLU A 157 14.10 -15.31 -52.95
C GLU A 157 13.66 -14.10 -52.08
N PRO A 158 12.41 -13.61 -52.26
CA PRO A 158 11.90 -12.47 -51.50
C PRO A 158 11.79 -12.78 -50.00
N MET A 159 11.77 -11.73 -49.18
CA MET A 159 11.66 -11.86 -47.72
C MET A 159 10.31 -12.47 -47.31
N THR A 160 10.33 -13.39 -46.35
CA THR A 160 9.10 -13.92 -45.75
C THR A 160 8.56 -12.93 -44.73
N THR A 161 7.30 -12.55 -44.86
CA THR A 161 6.63 -11.67 -43.91
C THR A 161 5.78 -12.48 -42.95
N PHE A 162 6.03 -12.35 -41.65
CA PHE A 162 5.22 -12.94 -40.57
C PHE A 162 4.27 -11.87 -40.02
N VAL A 163 2.99 -12.20 -39.90
CA VAL A 163 1.96 -11.28 -39.39
C VAL A 163 1.24 -11.88 -38.19
N VAL A 164 1.04 -11.05 -37.16
CA VAL A 164 0.27 -11.35 -35.97
C VAL A 164 -0.93 -10.40 -35.90
N CYS A 165 -2.11 -10.91 -35.59
CA CYS A 165 -3.26 -10.08 -35.26
C CYS A 165 -3.21 -9.74 -33.77
N ASN A 166 -3.16 -8.46 -33.43
CA ASN A 166 -3.07 -7.99 -32.04
C ASN A 166 -4.40 -8.16 -31.27
N GLU A 167 -5.49 -8.42 -31.97
CA GLU A 167 -6.84 -8.55 -31.39
C GLU A 167 -7.19 -9.97 -30.98
N CYS A 168 -6.91 -10.98 -31.82
CA CYS A 168 -7.26 -12.37 -31.56
C CYS A 168 -6.06 -13.33 -31.51
N GLY A 169 -4.84 -12.81 -31.63
CA GLY A 169 -3.60 -13.59 -31.58
C GLY A 169 -3.35 -14.49 -32.80
N ASN A 170 -4.17 -14.41 -33.85
CA ASN A 170 -3.97 -15.21 -35.06
C ASN A 170 -2.63 -14.87 -35.73
N ARG A 171 -1.88 -15.89 -36.14
CA ARG A 171 -0.57 -15.72 -36.78
C ARG A 171 -0.55 -16.37 -38.15
N TRP A 172 0.02 -15.71 -39.15
CA TRP A 172 0.20 -16.27 -40.49
C TRP A 172 1.46 -15.70 -41.16
N LYS A 173 1.87 -16.29 -42.28
CA LYS A 173 3.04 -15.85 -43.06
C LYS A 173 2.74 -15.85 -44.55
N PHE A 174 3.46 -15.05 -45.31
CA PHE A 174 3.47 -15.08 -46.77
C PHE A 174 4.89 -14.87 -47.30
N CYS A 175 5.20 -15.58 -48.38
CA CYS A 175 6.44 -15.52 -49.15
C CYS A 175 6.18 -14.74 -50.43
#